data_AF-A0A164UNJ0-F1
#
_entry.id   AF-A0A164UNJ0-F1
#
_cell.length_a   1.000
_cell.length_b   1.000
_cell.length_c   1.000
_cell.angle_alpha   90.00
_cell.angle_beta   90.00
_cell.angle_gamma   90.00
#
_symmetry.space_group_name_H-M   'P 1'
#
loop_
_entity.id
_entity.type
_entity.pdbx_description
1 polymer ?
#
loop_
_entity_poly.entity_id
_entity_poly.type
_entity_poly.pdbx_seq_one_letter_code
_entity_poly.pdbx_strand_id
1 'polypeptide(L)'
;MATAASPSPLSLLLASISSLHLSQSLPPPHLLTLPKPPLNAPTPQTLNHQPPITPLSSQHDLINVVCPGLANANTLFFKSAYNLQVIVGEHEPEEKLIGRFRREVFRAGIIQECKRRRYFETNQEKRKRKTRDAARRNRKR
;
A
#
# COMPACT_ATOMS: atom_id res chain seq x y z
N MET A 1 -67.74 -6.84 -3.48
CA MET A 1 -66.64 -7.39 -2.64
C MET A 1 -65.43 -7.58 -3.53
N ALA A 2 -64.50 -6.62 -3.54
CA ALA A 2 -63.29 -6.68 -4.36
C ALA A 2 -62.11 -7.15 -3.48
N THR A 3 -61.49 -8.27 -3.85
CA THR A 3 -60.38 -8.89 -3.15
C THR A 3 -59.08 -8.19 -3.52
N ALA A 4 -58.48 -7.47 -2.56
CA ALA A 4 -57.16 -6.87 -2.72
C ALA A 4 -56.08 -7.97 -2.67
N ALA A 5 -55.43 -8.22 -3.81
CA ALA A 5 -54.29 -9.13 -3.90
C ALA A 5 -53.06 -8.46 -3.25
N SER A 6 -52.46 -9.13 -2.26
CA SER A 6 -51.23 -8.69 -1.62
C SER A 6 -50.02 -8.90 -2.55
N PRO A 7 -49.11 -7.93 -2.66
CA PRO A 7 -47.94 -8.06 -3.53
C PRO A 7 -46.92 -9.05 -2.92
N SER A 8 -46.35 -9.88 -3.79
CA SER A 8 -45.35 -10.90 -3.44
C SER A 8 -44.04 -10.27 -2.94
N PRO A 9 -43.30 -10.94 -2.03
CA PRO A 9 -42.09 -10.41 -1.40
C PRO A 9 -40.93 -10.15 -2.36
N LEU A 10 -41.01 -10.67 -3.59
CA LEU A 10 -40.00 -10.46 -4.64
C LEU A 10 -40.12 -9.08 -5.30
N SER A 11 -41.31 -8.48 -5.32
CA SER A 11 -41.52 -7.13 -5.89
C SER A 11 -40.81 -6.04 -5.07
N LEU A 12 -40.72 -6.22 -3.74
CA LEU A 12 -40.03 -5.29 -2.84
C LEU A 12 -38.50 -5.34 -2.98
N LEU A 13 -37.94 -6.43 -3.52
CA LEU A 13 -36.50 -6.59 -3.66
C LEU A 13 -35.93 -5.81 -4.86
N LEU A 14 -36.70 -5.68 -5.94
CA LEU A 14 -36.28 -4.98 -7.16
C LEU A 14 -36.45 -3.45 -7.09
N ALA A 15 -37.29 -2.93 -6.21
CA ALA A 15 -37.41 -1.49 -6.01
C ALA A 15 -36.20 -0.86 -5.27
N SER A 16 -35.36 -1.68 -4.62
CA SER A 16 -34.25 -1.22 -3.79
C SER A 16 -32.95 -0.91 -4.56
N ILE A 17 -32.84 -1.39 -5.81
CA ILE A 17 -31.59 -1.28 -6.59
C ILE A 17 -31.43 0.06 -7.31
N SER A 18 -32.51 0.84 -7.42
CA SER A 18 -32.53 2.06 -8.26
C SER A 18 -32.08 3.35 -7.56
N SER A 19 -31.63 3.32 -6.30
CA SER A 19 -31.27 4.54 -5.53
C SER A 19 -29.81 4.60 -5.05
N LEU A 20 -28.88 3.94 -5.73
CA LEU A 20 -27.45 4.05 -5.43
C LEU A 20 -26.74 5.00 -6.41
N HIS A 21 -27.17 6.26 -6.49
CA HIS A 21 -26.33 7.32 -7.04
C HIS A 21 -25.61 8.03 -5.90
N LEU A 22 -24.60 7.36 -5.35
CA LEU A 22 -23.74 7.92 -4.32
C LEU A 22 -22.67 8.79 -4.98
N SER A 23 -22.95 10.08 -5.11
CA SER A 23 -21.94 11.09 -5.45
C SER A 23 -20.91 11.17 -4.30
N GLN A 24 -19.84 10.37 -4.39
CA GLN A 24 -18.66 10.54 -3.54
C GLN A 24 -17.76 11.62 -4.15
N SER A 25 -17.92 12.84 -3.65
CA SER A 25 -16.91 13.90 -3.79
C SER A 25 -15.65 13.46 -3.04
N LEU A 26 -14.57 13.19 -3.77
CA LEU A 26 -13.24 12.94 -3.19
C LEU A 26 -12.74 14.19 -2.46
N PRO A 27 -12.25 14.09 -1.21
CA PRO A 27 -11.61 15.22 -0.55
C PRO A 27 -10.30 15.58 -1.27
N PRO A 28 -9.96 16.88 -1.37
CA PRO A 28 -8.74 17.32 -2.04
C PRO A 28 -7.49 16.80 -1.30
N PRO A 29 -6.40 16.49 -2.02
CA PRO A 29 -5.16 16.07 -1.40
C PRO A 29 -4.58 17.24 -0.58
N HIS A 30 -4.41 17.04 0.72
CA HIS A 30 -3.64 17.95 1.55
C HIS A 30 -2.20 17.96 1.02
N LEU A 31 -1.79 19.06 0.40
CA LEU A 31 -0.42 19.30 -0.01
C LEU A 31 0.47 19.20 1.23
N LEU A 32 1.30 18.17 1.31
CA LEU A 32 2.36 18.09 2.30
C LEU A 32 3.37 19.20 1.95
N THR A 33 3.29 20.31 2.67
CA THR A 33 4.25 21.40 2.54
C THR A 33 5.61 20.91 3.04
N LEU A 34 6.48 20.55 2.10
CA LEU A 34 7.86 20.20 2.38
C LEU A 34 8.58 21.42 2.99
N PRO A 35 9.29 21.29 4.12
CA PRO A 35 10.05 22.41 4.67
C PRO A 35 11.14 22.81 3.67
N LYS A 36 11.14 24.08 3.24
CA LYS A 36 12.20 24.62 2.40
C LYS A 36 13.49 24.69 3.25
N PRO A 37 14.61 24.08 2.81
CA PRO A 37 15.86 24.20 3.54
C PRO A 37 16.34 25.67 3.52
N PRO A 38 17.01 26.13 4.60
CA PRO A 38 17.54 27.48 4.66
C PRO A 38 18.58 27.68 3.55
N LEU A 39 18.36 28.74 2.77
CA LEU A 39 19.25 29.20 1.71
C LEU A 39 20.48 29.84 2.37
N ASN A 40 21.45 29.04 2.83
CA ASN A 40 22.79 29.49 3.20
C ASN A 40 23.72 28.26 3.19
N ALA A 41 24.09 27.81 1.98
CA ALA A 41 25.19 26.88 1.78
C ALA A 41 26.39 27.65 1.21
N PRO A 42 27.61 27.48 1.73
CA PRO A 42 28.81 28.08 1.16
C PRO A 42 29.03 27.54 -0.25
N THR A 43 29.36 28.44 -1.16
CA THR A 43 29.75 28.15 -2.55
C THR A 43 30.90 27.13 -2.56
N PRO A 44 30.77 25.95 -3.19
CA PRO A 44 31.93 25.09 -3.38
C PRO A 44 32.85 25.75 -4.41
N GLN A 45 34.08 26.06 -3.97
CA GLN A 45 35.15 26.45 -4.88
C GLN A 45 35.37 25.33 -5.89
N THR A 46 35.33 25.67 -7.17
CA THR A 46 35.55 24.73 -8.26
C THR A 46 37.03 24.35 -8.30
N LEU A 47 37.43 23.31 -7.57
CA LEU A 47 38.71 22.67 -7.85
C LEU A 47 38.53 21.87 -9.15
N ASN A 48 39.15 22.39 -10.20
CA ASN A 48 39.13 21.87 -11.55
C ASN A 48 39.77 20.47 -11.57
N HIS A 49 38.98 19.42 -11.37
CA HIS A 49 39.41 18.04 -11.53
C HIS A 49 38.51 17.42 -12.60
N GLN A 50 39.07 17.26 -13.80
CA GLN A 50 38.47 16.43 -14.83
C GLN A 50 38.24 15.03 -14.23
N PRO A 51 37.02 14.47 -14.32
CA PRO A 51 36.81 13.09 -13.91
C PRO A 51 37.66 12.18 -14.82
N PRO A 52 38.30 11.13 -14.29
CA PRO A 52 38.92 10.11 -15.12
C PRO A 52 37.85 9.58 -16.08
N ILE A 53 38.14 9.62 -17.38
CA ILE A 53 37.27 9.08 -18.42
C ILE A 53 37.39 7.56 -18.37
N THR A 54 36.78 6.93 -17.37
CA THR A 54 36.63 5.46 -17.33
C THR A 54 35.54 5.07 -18.32
N PRO A 55 35.76 4.04 -19.18
CA PRO A 55 34.74 3.57 -20.09
C PRO A 55 33.54 3.10 -19.27
N LEU A 56 32.44 3.79 -19.46
CA LEU A 56 31.21 3.66 -18.72
C LEU A 56 30.49 2.39 -19.16
N SER A 57 30.92 1.27 -18.59
CA SER A 57 30.56 -0.06 -19.08
C SER A 57 29.26 -0.60 -18.50
N SER A 58 28.58 0.11 -17.59
CA SER A 58 27.30 -0.34 -17.05
C SER A 58 26.33 0.83 -16.83
N GLN A 59 25.06 0.65 -17.24
CA GLN A 59 24.00 1.64 -16.96
C GLN A 59 23.84 1.92 -15.46
N HIS A 60 24.24 0.99 -14.60
CA HIS A 60 24.17 1.12 -13.16
C HIS A 60 25.13 2.20 -12.63
N ASP A 61 26.34 2.30 -13.19
CA ASP A 61 27.34 3.30 -12.78
C ASP A 61 26.90 4.72 -13.14
N LEU A 62 26.21 4.88 -14.28
CA LEU A 62 25.59 6.15 -14.66
C LEU A 62 24.53 6.61 -13.66
N ILE A 63 23.63 5.71 -13.29
CA ILE A 63 22.52 6.05 -12.40
C ILE A 63 23.05 6.41 -11.00
N ASN A 64 24.15 5.80 -10.57
CA ASN A 64 24.85 6.13 -9.32
C ASN A 64 25.38 7.58 -9.28
N VAL A 65 25.80 8.14 -10.41
CA VAL A 65 26.34 9.51 -10.49
C VAL A 65 25.23 10.54 -10.71
N VAL A 66 24.28 10.25 -11.62
CA VAL A 66 23.23 11.19 -12.02
C VAL A 66 22.09 11.24 -11.01
N CYS A 67 21.67 10.08 -10.49
CA CYS A 67 20.58 9.93 -9.53
C CYS A 67 20.96 8.96 -8.41
N PRO A 68 21.88 9.33 -7.50
CA PRO A 68 22.38 8.45 -6.44
C PRO A 68 21.25 7.87 -5.56
N GLY A 69 20.20 8.67 -5.33
CA GLY A 69 19.02 8.23 -4.58
C GLY A 69 18.21 7.14 -5.27
N LEU A 70 18.19 7.10 -6.62
CA LEU A 70 17.55 6.03 -7.39
C LEU A 70 18.42 4.77 -7.43
N ALA A 71 19.72 4.94 -7.64
CA ALA A 71 20.67 3.83 -7.68
C ALA A 71 20.72 3.07 -6.34
N ASN A 72 20.65 3.81 -5.23
CA ASN A 72 20.67 3.23 -3.89
C ASN A 72 19.26 3.11 -3.28
N ALA A 73 18.19 3.30 -4.05
CA ALA A 73 16.82 3.27 -3.54
C ALA A 73 16.48 1.95 -2.84
N ASN A 74 17.05 0.84 -3.32
CA ASN A 74 16.87 -0.50 -2.73
C ASN A 74 17.76 -0.74 -1.50
N THR A 75 18.87 -0.02 -1.35
CA THR A 75 19.87 -0.21 -0.29
C THR A 75 19.68 0.75 0.89
N LEU A 76 19.20 1.96 0.62
CA LEU A 76 18.92 2.98 1.65
C LEU A 76 17.55 2.74 2.34
N PHE A 77 16.93 1.58 2.13
CA PHE A 77 15.77 1.13 2.88
C PHE A 77 16.16 0.95 4.36
N PHE A 78 15.94 2.00 5.14
CA PHE A 78 15.85 1.93 6.57
C PHE A 78 14.99 0.72 6.96
N LYS A 79 15.38 0.01 8.03
CA LYS A 79 14.72 -1.17 8.62
C LYS A 79 13.21 -0.99 8.95
N SER A 80 12.66 0.20 8.69
CA SER A 80 11.29 0.63 8.91
C SER A 80 10.45 0.86 7.63
N ALA A 81 11.01 0.78 6.42
CA ALA A 81 10.30 1.21 5.21
C ALA A 81 9.51 0.10 4.48
N TYR A 82 9.56 -1.15 4.93
CA TYR A 82 8.76 -2.25 4.37
C TYR A 82 7.99 -3.03 5.44
N ASN A 83 6.71 -3.33 5.16
CA ASN A 83 5.90 -4.23 6.00
C ASN A 83 6.30 -5.70 5.82
N LEU A 84 6.87 -6.03 4.66
CA LEU A 84 7.31 -7.37 4.27
C LEU A 84 8.44 -7.30 3.24
N GLN A 85 9.39 -8.22 3.33
CA GLN A 85 10.46 -8.44 2.36
C GLN A 85 10.55 -9.93 2.06
N VAL A 86 10.62 -10.28 0.77
CA VAL A 86 10.85 -11.65 0.31
C VAL A 86 12.06 -11.64 -0.59
N ILE A 87 13.14 -12.30 -0.14
CA ILE A 87 14.39 -12.41 -0.89
C ILE A 87 14.30 -13.69 -1.75
N VAL A 88 14.51 -13.54 -3.05
CA VAL A 88 14.50 -14.64 -4.03
C VAL A 88 15.81 -15.42 -3.93
N GLY A 89 15.73 -16.74 -3.94
CA GLY A 89 16.92 -17.61 -4.00
C GLY A 89 17.36 -17.86 -5.44
N GLU A 90 18.66 -18.10 -5.66
CA GLU A 90 19.25 -18.24 -7.01
C GLU A 90 18.63 -19.36 -7.88
N HIS A 91 18.10 -20.42 -7.25
CA HIS A 91 17.53 -21.59 -7.94
C HIS A 91 16.05 -21.82 -7.56
N GLU A 92 15.32 -20.76 -7.19
CA GLU A 92 13.93 -20.90 -6.79
C GLU A 92 12.97 -20.79 -8.01
N PRO A 93 12.08 -21.78 -8.23
CA PRO A 93 11.05 -21.66 -9.25
C PRO A 93 10.02 -20.58 -8.87
N GLU A 94 9.52 -19.85 -9.86
CA GLU A 94 8.63 -18.69 -9.67
C GLU A 94 7.38 -19.00 -8.82
N GLU A 95 6.81 -20.19 -8.98
CA GLU A 95 5.64 -20.63 -8.22
C GLU A 95 5.90 -20.67 -6.71
N LYS A 96 7.10 -21.11 -6.30
CA LYS A 96 7.50 -21.13 -4.89
C LYS A 96 7.67 -19.71 -4.36
N LEU A 97 8.27 -18.82 -5.15
CA LEU A 97 8.45 -17.42 -4.77
C LEU A 97 7.09 -16.75 -4.53
N ILE A 98 6.14 -16.90 -5.47
CA ILE A 98 4.78 -16.37 -5.35
C ILE A 98 4.08 -16.97 -4.13
N GLY A 99 4.26 -18.27 -3.88
CA GLY A 99 3.73 -18.95 -2.71
C GLY A 99 4.25 -18.37 -1.39
N ARG A 100 5.55 -18.08 -1.29
CA ARG A 100 6.16 -17.43 -0.13
C ARG A 100 5.63 -16.02 0.04
N PHE A 101 5.62 -15.22 -1.03
CA PHE A 101 5.08 -13.87 -1.00
C PHE A 101 3.63 -13.81 -0.53
N ARG A 102 2.75 -14.65 -1.09
CA ARG A 102 1.35 -14.71 -0.65
C ARG A 102 1.25 -15.05 0.83
N ARG A 103 2.01 -16.04 1.30
CA ARG A 103 2.01 -16.45 2.72
C ARG A 103 2.44 -15.32 3.64
N GLU A 104 3.50 -14.60 3.27
CA GLU A 104 3.97 -13.43 3.99
C GLU A 104 2.89 -12.34 4.07
N VAL A 105 2.24 -12.02 2.94
CA VAL A 105 1.14 -11.05 2.87
C VAL A 105 -0.04 -11.46 3.74
N PHE A 106 -0.43 -12.73 3.71
CA PHE A 106 -1.49 -13.28 4.57
C PHE A 106 -1.11 -13.25 6.04
N ARG A 107 0.14 -13.57 6.38
CA ARG A 107 0.64 -13.59 7.76
C ARG A 107 0.68 -12.18 8.37
N ALA A 108 1.18 -11.21 7.62
CA ALA A 108 1.18 -9.80 8.04
C ALA A 108 -0.23 -9.18 8.03
N GLY A 109 -1.19 -9.81 7.36
CA GLY A 109 -2.60 -9.37 7.35
C GLY A 109 -2.83 -8.05 6.61
N ILE A 110 -1.92 -7.66 5.71
CA ILE A 110 -1.90 -6.32 5.07
C ILE A 110 -3.21 -6.08 4.29
N ILE A 111 -3.66 -7.06 3.50
CA ILE A 111 -4.90 -6.93 2.71
C ILE A 111 -6.11 -6.78 3.64
N GLN A 112 -6.18 -7.54 4.72
CA GLN A 112 -7.26 -7.44 5.69
C GLN A 112 -7.25 -6.07 6.37
N GLU A 113 -6.09 -5.55 6.72
CA GLU A 113 -5.93 -4.25 7.36
C GLU A 113 -6.36 -3.12 6.42
N CYS A 114 -5.96 -3.16 5.14
CA CYS A 114 -6.41 -2.21 4.13
C CYS A 114 -7.93 -2.23 3.98
N LYS A 115 -8.55 -3.41 3.87
CA LYS A 115 -10.01 -3.53 3.77
C LYS A 115 -10.73 -2.98 5.01
N ARG A 116 -10.18 -3.21 6.20
CA ARG A 116 -10.71 -2.75 7.48
C ARG A 116 -10.66 -1.23 7.63
N ARG A 117 -9.64 -0.57 7.04
CA ARG A 117 -9.48 0.90 7.06
C ARG A 117 -10.13 1.60 5.88
N ARG A 118 -10.73 0.86 4.93
CA ARG A 118 -11.37 1.45 3.75
C ARG A 118 -12.53 2.39 4.11
N TYR A 119 -13.21 2.13 5.22
CA TYR A 119 -14.31 2.93 5.73
C TYR A 119 -14.13 3.22 7.22
N PHE A 120 -14.83 4.23 7.72
CA PHE A 120 -14.89 4.49 9.15
C PHE A 120 -15.51 3.31 9.89
N GLU A 121 -14.92 2.95 11.03
CA GLU A 121 -15.42 1.90 11.91
C GLU A 121 -15.84 2.54 13.23
N THR A 122 -17.09 2.33 13.62
CA THR A 122 -17.61 2.82 14.90
C THR A 122 -16.98 2.07 16.07
N ASN A 123 -17.03 2.66 17.27
CA ASN A 123 -16.52 2.02 18.49
C ASN A 123 -17.19 0.66 18.78
N GLN A 124 -18.48 0.52 18.45
CA GLN A 124 -19.21 -0.75 18.62
C GLN A 124 -18.70 -1.83 17.66
N GLU A 125 -18.49 -1.49 16.38
CA GLU A 125 -17.94 -2.41 15.38
C GLU A 125 -16.51 -2.83 15.73
N LYS A 126 -15.69 -1.89 16.20
CA LYS A 126 -14.33 -2.17 16.69
C LYS A 126 -14.33 -3.19 17.82
N ARG A 127 -15.25 -3.08 18.77
CA ARG A 127 -15.43 -4.06 19.87
C ARG A 127 -15.85 -5.43 19.31
N LYS A 128 -16.90 -5.48 18.47
CA LYS A 128 -17.37 -6.72 17.81
C LYS A 128 -16.26 -7.43 17.03
N ARG A 129 -15.46 -6.67 16.26
CA ARG A 129 -14.33 -7.21 15.48
C ARG A 129 -13.27 -7.81 16.38
N LYS A 130 -12.82 -7.09 17.42
CA LYS A 130 -11.78 -7.58 18.34
C LYS A 130 -12.20 -8.90 19.02
N THR A 131 -13.45 -8.99 19.47
CA THR A 131 -13.99 -10.22 20.07
C THR A 131 -13.99 -11.38 19.09
N ARG A 132 -14.48 -11.16 17.86
CA ARG A 132 -14.49 -12.19 16.80
C ARG A 132 -13.09 -12.65 16.42
N ASP A 133 -12.15 -11.72 16.28
CA ASP A 133 -10.77 -12.03 15.89
C ASP A 133 -10.04 -12.80 17.01
N ALA A 134 -10.28 -12.44 18.27
CA ALA A 134 -9.75 -13.18 19.42
C ALA A 134 -10.33 -14.61 19.49
N ALA A 135 -11.64 -14.77 19.35
CA ALA A 135 -12.28 -16.08 19.33
C ALA A 135 -11.76 -16.96 18.16
N ARG A 136 -11.58 -16.38 16.97
CA ARG A 136 -11.01 -17.09 15.82
C ARG A 136 -9.58 -17.54 16.07
N ARG A 137 -8.75 -16.72 16.72
CA ARG A 137 -7.37 -17.11 17.08
C ARG A 137 -7.35 -18.20 18.14
N ASN A 138 -8.22 -18.13 19.14
CA ASN A 138 -8.30 -19.15 20.19
C ASN A 138 -8.78 -20.51 19.68
N ARG A 139 -9.65 -20.56 18.66
CA ARG A 139 -10.05 -21.83 18.01
C ARG A 139 -8.94 -22.51 17.20
N LYS A 140 -7.88 -21.79 16.86
CA LYS A 140 -6.75 -22.28 16.06
C LYS A 140 -5.52 -22.62 16.91
N ARG A 141 -5.57 -22.34 18.21
CA ARG A 141 -4.59 -22.77 19.20
C ARG A 141 -5.03 -24.11 19.75
#